data_AF-A0A2P8VRG4-F1
#
_entry.id   AF-A0A2P8VRG4-F1
#
_cell.length_a   1.000
_cell.length_b   1.000
_cell.length_c   1.000
_cell.angle_alpha   90.00
_cell.angle_beta   90.00
_cell.angle_gamma   90.00
#
_symmetry.space_group_name_H-M   'P 1'
#
loop_
_entity.id
_entity.type
_entity.pdbx_description
1 polymer ?
#
loop_
_entity_poly.entity_id
_entity_poly.type
_entity_poly.pdbx_seq_one_letter_code
_entity_poly.pdbx_strand_id
1 'polypeptide(L)'
;MVATPVRIRRKYLDQGHVVQWRTASALWRQRSQAQADLKEPVILRFASDRFMEEFMAVAQQAPQRLGEWQAQYETWRQLAPTPSLRLPPGNPPAPSGRTLKLYQPAHQRYYLITASLVCRQPGLPDKSLNLGQREQVSFVVRRRLRPEGSTTPIEHAWVDGGWQPVDVPAQLAIGEETFPMFPTTYPESDGFRRRLFAGLVPVTERERYLTAPRRSLPVSELAPPDIEDKIDRLVTLFNIDVLAPWRELLRQVGIPFPDPDAEPPETRTLGTATTPIQESLNEGVTRSELKDTVTLQQHQFQLNSWYVLLDFANFLDTYLPRVWQAVRDNNGSLLPAGSDQRALFNALTGTHARFWPREDDDFSLGNNDHFFELLTGRGSGSGAVTLRQAMNAVKTAENFLESATQNYPAGSGWPSQRFLVCGQAVRKLVPLLDDSHDPRTGALISTGLIHKALAEETATATRPLPQTPLAREVSRSARPS
;
A
#
# COMPACT_ATOMS: atom_id res chain seq x y z
N MET A 1 13.18 -2.57 -1.05
CA MET A 1 13.75 -3.04 0.22
C MET A 1 14.61 -4.24 -0.11
N VAL A 2 15.91 -4.18 0.19
CA VAL A 2 16.84 -5.30 -0.02
C VAL A 2 17.23 -5.81 1.36
N ALA A 3 17.04 -7.10 1.59
CA ALA A 3 17.45 -7.72 2.83
C ALA A 3 18.82 -8.36 2.60
N THR A 4 19.82 -7.99 3.39
CA THR A 4 21.18 -8.53 3.27
C THR A 4 21.51 -9.28 4.57
N PRO A 5 21.93 -10.54 4.53
CA PRO A 5 22.36 -11.27 5.71
C PRO A 5 23.68 -10.67 6.21
N VAL A 6 23.71 -10.22 7.46
CA VAL A 6 24.90 -9.56 8.01
C VAL A 6 25.15 -9.98 9.45
N ARG A 7 26.41 -10.39 9.67
CA ARG A 7 27.15 -10.56 10.92
C ARG A 7 27.08 -11.92 11.63
N ILE A 8 28.28 -12.37 12.04
CA ILE A 8 28.57 -13.19 13.22
C ILE A 8 29.27 -12.25 14.20
N ARG A 9 28.80 -12.10 15.44
CA ARG A 9 29.55 -11.31 16.44
C ARG A 9 30.72 -12.12 17.01
N ARG A 10 31.93 -11.94 16.47
CA ARG A 10 33.20 -12.19 17.16
C ARG A 10 34.18 -11.05 16.83
N LYS A 11 34.92 -10.55 17.84
CA LYS A 11 35.91 -9.46 17.69
C LYS A 11 37.19 -9.93 16.99
N TYR A 12 37.45 -11.23 16.94
CA TYR A 12 38.56 -11.87 16.21
C TYR A 12 38.13 -13.27 15.77
N LEU A 13 38.17 -13.56 14.46
CA LEU A 13 38.25 -14.93 13.95
C LEU A 13 39.68 -15.40 14.24
N ASP A 14 39.93 -15.94 15.43
CA ASP A 14 41.17 -16.67 15.66
C ASP A 14 41.21 -17.86 14.70
N GLN A 15 42.13 -17.75 13.75
CA GLN A 15 42.74 -18.76 12.87
C GLN A 15 41.81 -19.75 12.14
N GLY A 16 41.78 -19.64 10.80
CA GLY A 16 41.43 -20.77 9.93
C GLY A 16 40.88 -20.40 8.56
N HIS A 17 39.64 -19.91 8.48
CA HIS A 17 38.90 -19.88 7.21
C HIS A 17 37.94 -18.68 7.07
N VAL A 18 37.90 -18.08 5.88
CA VAL A 18 36.97 -16.99 5.54
C VAL A 18 35.55 -17.56 5.39
N VAL A 19 34.65 -17.11 6.27
CA VAL A 19 33.22 -17.47 6.24
C VAL A 19 32.45 -16.45 5.41
N GLN A 20 31.53 -16.91 4.56
CA GLN A 20 30.73 -16.03 3.71
C GLN A 20 29.25 -16.42 3.74
N TRP A 21 28.39 -15.40 3.67
CA TRP A 21 26.98 -15.61 3.38
C TRP A 21 26.80 -15.96 1.91
N ARG A 22 25.97 -16.97 1.66
CA ARG A 22 25.55 -17.42 0.33
C ARG A 22 24.06 -17.66 0.32
N THR A 23 23.50 -17.78 -0.87
CA THR A 23 22.13 -18.28 -1.05
C THR A 23 21.97 -19.62 -0.30
N ALA A 24 20.75 -19.97 0.11
CA ALA A 24 20.51 -21.19 0.87
C ALA A 24 20.98 -22.42 0.07
N SER A 25 21.76 -23.29 0.72
CA SER A 25 22.41 -24.44 0.07
C SER A 25 21.42 -25.40 -0.60
N ALA A 26 20.21 -25.53 -0.06
CA ALA A 26 19.13 -26.28 -0.64
C ALA A 26 18.72 -25.81 -2.06
N LEU A 27 19.04 -24.56 -2.41
CA LEU A 27 18.68 -23.91 -3.69
C LEU A 27 19.81 -23.91 -4.73
N TRP A 28 21.02 -24.36 -4.37
CA TRP A 28 22.19 -24.23 -5.25
C TRP A 28 22.05 -25.00 -6.56
N ARG A 29 21.45 -26.19 -6.52
CA ARG A 29 21.26 -27.04 -7.72
C ARG A 29 20.31 -26.41 -8.74
N GLN A 30 19.33 -25.65 -8.28
CA GLN A 30 18.32 -25.01 -9.13
C GLN A 30 18.81 -23.70 -9.74
N ARG A 31 19.82 -23.06 -9.13
CA ARG A 31 20.37 -21.76 -9.55
C ARG A 31 21.69 -21.86 -10.31
N SER A 32 22.06 -23.05 -10.79
CA SER A 32 23.34 -23.25 -11.46
C SER A 32 23.35 -22.62 -12.85
N GLN A 33 23.88 -21.39 -12.98
CA GLN A 33 24.60 -20.94 -14.18
C GLN A 33 25.44 -19.65 -13.99
N ALA A 34 25.17 -18.78 -13.00
CA ALA A 34 25.99 -17.59 -12.72
C ALA A 34 26.45 -17.50 -11.25
N GLN A 35 27.74 -17.23 -11.02
CA GLN A 35 28.34 -17.10 -9.68
C GLN A 35 27.75 -15.94 -8.85
N ALA A 36 27.07 -14.98 -9.50
CA ALA A 36 26.35 -13.88 -8.87
C ALA A 36 25.09 -14.36 -8.13
N ASP A 37 24.36 -15.33 -8.69
CA ASP A 37 23.06 -15.81 -8.16
C ASP A 37 23.20 -16.54 -6.82
N LEU A 38 24.41 -17.00 -6.51
CA LEU A 38 24.76 -17.68 -5.26
C LEU A 38 25.20 -16.72 -4.14
N LYS A 39 25.38 -15.42 -4.44
CA LYS A 39 25.81 -14.41 -3.45
C LYS A 39 24.65 -13.77 -2.70
N GLU A 40 23.43 -13.89 -3.22
CA GLU A 40 22.26 -13.23 -2.64
C GLU A 40 21.40 -14.20 -1.82
N PRO A 41 20.84 -13.73 -0.69
CA PRO A 41 19.84 -14.50 0.06
C PRO A 41 18.56 -14.68 -0.77
N VAL A 42 17.73 -15.64 -0.37
CA VAL A 42 16.44 -15.89 -1.04
C VAL A 42 15.30 -15.59 -0.09
N ILE A 43 14.34 -14.81 -0.57
CA ILE A 43 13.08 -14.59 0.12
C ILE A 43 12.12 -15.69 -0.30
N LEU A 44 11.60 -16.43 0.67
CA LEU A 44 10.52 -17.40 0.53
C LEU A 44 9.20 -16.73 0.90
N ARG A 45 8.10 -17.17 0.28
CA ARG A 45 6.74 -16.65 0.46
C ARG A 45 5.81 -17.80 0.85
N PHE A 46 5.00 -17.57 1.87
CA PHE A 46 3.97 -18.49 2.36
C PHE A 46 2.61 -17.79 2.42
N ALA A 47 1.53 -18.58 2.37
CA ALA A 47 0.17 -18.08 2.24
C ALA A 47 -0.77 -18.43 3.42
N SER A 48 -0.24 -19.04 4.48
CA SER A 48 -0.99 -19.41 5.69
C SER A 48 -0.24 -18.94 6.93
N ASP A 49 -0.99 -18.67 8.00
CA ASP A 49 -0.52 -18.50 9.37
C ASP A 49 0.31 -19.67 9.90
N ARG A 50 0.20 -20.86 9.30
CA ARG A 50 1.03 -22.04 9.59
C ARG A 50 2.38 -22.04 8.86
N PHE A 51 2.80 -20.93 8.27
CA PHE A 51 4.00 -20.84 7.42
C PHE A 51 5.28 -21.39 8.06
N MET A 52 5.45 -21.29 9.38
CA MET A 52 6.62 -21.83 10.07
C MET A 52 6.63 -23.36 10.06
N GLU A 53 5.47 -23.98 10.29
CA GLU A 53 5.31 -25.43 10.20
C GLU A 53 5.51 -25.91 8.76
N GLU A 54 4.94 -25.18 7.79
CA GLU A 54 5.12 -25.45 6.36
C GLU A 54 6.60 -25.36 5.96
N PHE A 55 7.28 -24.29 6.35
CA PHE A 55 8.71 -24.10 6.09
C PHE A 55 9.55 -25.25 6.67
N MET A 56 9.31 -25.61 7.94
CA MET A 56 10.04 -26.70 8.59
C MET A 56 9.73 -28.05 7.93
N ALA A 57 8.47 -28.29 7.52
CA ALA A 57 8.07 -29.50 6.81
C ALA A 57 8.77 -29.61 5.45
N VAL A 58 8.80 -28.52 4.66
CA VAL A 58 9.49 -28.50 3.36
C VAL A 58 10.99 -28.71 3.54
N ALA A 59 11.60 -28.01 4.49
CA ALA A 59 13.02 -28.15 4.78
C ALA A 59 13.37 -29.60 5.19
N GLN A 60 12.55 -30.26 6.00
CA GLN A 60 12.86 -31.61 6.50
C GLN A 60 12.52 -32.73 5.51
N GLN A 61 11.41 -32.61 4.77
CA GLN A 61 10.89 -33.70 3.93
C GLN A 61 11.35 -33.60 2.48
N ALA A 62 11.43 -32.39 1.95
CA ALA A 62 11.75 -32.15 0.54
C ALA A 62 12.55 -30.84 0.35
N PRO A 63 13.76 -30.72 0.93
CA PRO A 63 14.56 -29.49 0.88
C PRO A 63 14.86 -29.03 -0.54
N GLN A 64 14.99 -29.96 -1.49
CA GLN A 64 15.14 -29.66 -2.92
C GLN A 64 13.95 -28.90 -3.52
N ARG A 65 12.76 -28.94 -2.90
CA ARG A 65 11.56 -28.22 -3.33
C ARG A 65 11.45 -26.82 -2.74
N LEU A 66 12.37 -26.42 -1.85
CA LEU A 66 12.32 -25.11 -1.19
C LEU A 66 12.27 -23.95 -2.18
N GLY A 67 12.82 -24.11 -3.37
CA GLY A 67 12.76 -23.12 -4.45
C GLY A 67 11.36 -22.84 -4.98
N GLU A 68 10.41 -23.77 -4.84
CA GLU A 68 9.00 -23.55 -5.21
C GLU A 68 8.37 -22.42 -4.38
N TRP A 69 8.82 -22.25 -3.12
CA TRP A 69 8.38 -21.19 -2.22
C TRP A 69 9.11 -19.87 -2.44
N GLN A 70 10.02 -19.76 -3.42
CA GLN A 70 10.68 -18.49 -3.71
C GLN A 70 9.63 -17.41 -4.01
N ALA A 71 9.79 -16.24 -3.39
CA ALA A 71 8.91 -15.11 -3.58
C ALA A 71 8.88 -14.67 -5.05
N GLN A 72 7.68 -14.47 -5.56
CA GLN A 72 7.40 -14.09 -6.95
C GLN A 72 6.76 -12.72 -6.97
N TYR A 73 6.86 -12.05 -8.12
CA TYR A 73 6.03 -10.89 -8.36
C TYR A 73 4.56 -11.35 -8.40
N GLU A 74 3.73 -10.78 -7.53
CA GLU A 74 2.29 -11.00 -7.51
C GLU A 74 1.56 -9.68 -7.32
N THR A 75 0.30 -9.63 -7.74
CA THR A 75 -0.59 -8.50 -7.48
C THR A 75 -1.82 -9.00 -6.70
N TRP A 76 -2.57 -8.10 -6.06
CA TRP A 76 -3.80 -8.52 -5.37
C TRP A 76 -4.85 -9.11 -6.32
N ARG A 77 -4.79 -8.74 -7.61
CA ARG A 77 -5.65 -9.28 -8.68
C ARG A 77 -5.17 -10.61 -9.24
N GLN A 78 -3.88 -10.92 -9.07
CA GLN A 78 -3.25 -12.11 -9.61
C GLN A 78 -2.21 -12.61 -8.61
N LEU A 79 -2.68 -13.49 -7.73
CA LEU A 79 -1.89 -14.10 -6.67
C LEU A 79 -0.92 -15.12 -7.27
N ALA A 80 0.30 -15.19 -6.74
CA ALA A 80 1.21 -16.26 -7.09
C ALA A 80 0.69 -17.60 -6.55
N PRO A 81 0.83 -18.71 -7.31
CA PRO A 81 0.39 -20.02 -6.86
C PRO A 81 1.10 -20.41 -5.57
N THR A 82 0.35 -21.00 -4.62
CA THR A 82 0.90 -21.51 -3.36
C THR A 82 1.33 -22.96 -3.56
N PRO A 83 2.63 -23.28 -3.45
CA PRO A 83 3.10 -24.66 -3.57
C PRO A 83 2.56 -25.53 -2.44
N SER A 84 2.50 -26.84 -2.68
CA SER A 84 2.07 -27.82 -1.68
C SER A 84 2.93 -29.07 -1.76
N LEU A 85 3.40 -29.54 -0.60
CA LEU A 85 4.10 -30.81 -0.48
C LEU A 85 3.23 -32.02 -0.86
N ARG A 86 1.89 -31.87 -0.81
CA ARG A 86 0.95 -32.94 -1.17
C ARG A 86 0.83 -33.15 -2.68
N LEU A 87 1.25 -32.16 -3.48
CA LEU A 87 1.24 -32.24 -4.93
C LEU A 87 2.62 -32.67 -5.45
N PRO A 88 2.69 -33.27 -6.66
CA PRO A 88 3.96 -33.51 -7.34
C PRO A 88 4.82 -32.25 -7.43
N PRO A 89 6.16 -32.38 -7.47
CA PRO A 89 7.06 -31.23 -7.58
C PRO A 89 6.67 -30.32 -8.75
N GLY A 90 6.48 -29.04 -8.45
CA GLY A 90 6.25 -28.02 -9.46
C GLY A 90 7.57 -27.46 -9.99
N ASN A 91 7.52 -26.75 -11.11
CA ASN A 91 8.68 -25.97 -11.55
C ASN A 91 8.89 -24.78 -10.60
N PRO A 92 10.12 -24.52 -10.13
CA PRO A 92 10.41 -23.31 -9.38
C PRO A 92 10.13 -22.08 -10.26
N PRO A 93 9.70 -20.97 -9.67
CA PRO A 93 9.40 -19.77 -10.43
C PRO A 93 10.62 -19.21 -11.16
N ALA A 94 10.40 -18.79 -12.40
CA ALA A 94 11.36 -18.01 -13.13
C ALA A 94 11.56 -16.64 -12.46
N PRO A 95 12.80 -16.12 -12.40
CA PRO A 95 13.05 -14.76 -11.94
C PRO A 95 12.31 -13.77 -12.85
N SER A 96 11.37 -13.03 -12.29
CA SER A 96 10.45 -12.19 -13.06
C SER A 96 11.07 -10.88 -13.58
N GLY A 97 12.35 -10.59 -13.27
CA GLY A 97 13.03 -9.32 -13.59
C GLY A 97 12.39 -8.07 -12.97
N ARG A 98 11.23 -8.22 -12.33
CA ARG A 98 10.41 -7.17 -11.73
C ARG A 98 10.71 -7.06 -10.24
N THR A 99 10.66 -5.83 -9.72
CA THR A 99 10.79 -5.57 -8.29
C THR A 99 9.67 -6.29 -7.51
N LEU A 100 10.06 -7.13 -6.55
CA LEU A 100 9.12 -7.83 -5.69
C LEU A 100 8.35 -6.84 -4.80
N LYS A 101 7.02 -6.94 -4.79
CA LYS A 101 6.15 -6.26 -3.83
C LYS A 101 5.84 -7.24 -2.70
N LEU A 102 6.28 -6.93 -1.48
CA LEU A 102 5.96 -7.74 -0.30
C LEU A 102 4.66 -7.23 0.33
N TYR A 103 3.74 -8.16 0.55
CA TYR A 103 2.43 -7.95 1.17
C TYR A 103 2.48 -8.17 2.70
N GLN A 104 1.52 -7.62 3.43
CA GLN A 104 1.42 -7.82 4.89
C GLN A 104 0.71 -9.13 5.25
N PRO A 105 0.85 -9.64 6.49
CA PRO A 105 0.10 -10.80 6.99
C PRO A 105 -1.42 -10.68 6.85
N ALA A 106 -1.96 -9.46 6.89
CA ALA A 106 -3.38 -9.17 6.62
C ALA A 106 -3.84 -9.66 5.21
N HIS A 107 -2.91 -9.78 4.26
CA HIS A 107 -3.15 -10.35 2.94
C HIS A 107 -2.84 -11.85 2.87
N GLN A 108 -2.70 -12.51 4.01
CA GLN A 108 -2.24 -13.89 4.14
C GLN A 108 -0.91 -14.11 3.41
N ARG A 109 0.09 -13.28 3.71
CA ARG A 109 1.43 -13.38 3.15
C ARG A 109 2.50 -13.23 4.22
N TYR A 110 3.37 -14.23 4.27
CA TYR A 110 4.47 -14.33 5.22
C TYR A 110 5.76 -14.58 4.45
N TYR A 111 6.84 -13.91 4.85
CA TYR A 111 8.09 -13.94 4.11
C TYR A 111 9.26 -14.32 5.01
N LEU A 112 10.02 -15.33 4.59
CA LEU A 112 11.25 -15.74 5.26
C LEU A 112 12.44 -15.43 4.35
N ILE A 113 13.42 -14.68 4.85
CA ILE A 113 14.72 -14.61 4.20
C ILE A 113 15.53 -15.84 4.58
N THR A 114 16.20 -16.47 3.61
CA THR A 114 17.03 -17.66 3.83
C THR A 114 18.42 -17.50 3.22
N ALA A 115 19.42 -17.97 3.95
CA ALA A 115 20.82 -17.95 3.52
C ALA A 115 21.62 -19.05 4.22
N SER A 116 22.72 -19.49 3.62
CA SER A 116 23.68 -20.40 4.25
C SER A 116 24.98 -19.67 4.57
N LEU A 117 25.58 -20.02 5.69
CA LEU A 117 26.85 -19.47 6.15
C LEU A 117 27.94 -20.52 5.91
N VAL A 118 28.78 -20.30 4.91
CA VAL A 118 29.63 -21.35 4.35
C VAL A 118 31.12 -21.01 4.47
N CYS A 119 31.95 -22.04 4.62
CA CYS A 119 33.40 -21.94 4.52
C CYS A 119 33.82 -22.06 3.04
N ARG A 120 34.81 -21.29 2.57
CA ARG A 120 35.27 -21.32 1.17
C ARG A 120 36.03 -22.58 0.74
N GLN A 121 36.18 -23.56 1.62
CA GLN A 121 36.95 -24.77 1.34
C GLN A 121 36.00 -25.91 0.97
N PRO A 122 36.13 -26.48 -0.25
CA PRO A 122 35.36 -27.66 -0.63
C PRO A 122 35.49 -28.78 0.42
N GLY A 123 34.37 -29.39 0.80
CA GLY A 123 34.33 -30.48 1.79
C GLY A 123 34.20 -30.05 3.26
N LEU A 124 34.29 -28.76 3.59
CA LEU A 124 33.96 -28.28 4.94
C LEU A 124 32.46 -28.07 5.12
N PRO A 125 31.88 -28.45 6.28
CA PRO A 125 30.46 -28.27 6.56
C PRO A 125 30.10 -26.79 6.75
N ASP A 126 28.80 -26.48 6.66
CA ASP A 126 28.25 -25.16 6.98
C ASP A 126 28.68 -24.73 8.40
N LYS A 127 28.94 -23.43 8.58
CA LYS A 127 29.44 -22.90 9.86
C LYS A 127 28.39 -23.13 10.96
N SER A 128 28.78 -23.90 11.97
CA SER A 128 28.02 -24.02 13.20
C SER A 128 28.25 -22.81 14.11
N LEU A 129 27.17 -22.33 14.75
CA LEU A 129 27.23 -21.25 15.73
C LEU A 129 27.71 -21.79 17.08
N ASN A 130 28.67 -21.10 17.67
CA ASN A 130 29.11 -21.32 19.04
C ASN A 130 28.29 -20.43 19.99
N LEU A 131 27.18 -20.97 20.50
CA LEU A 131 26.30 -20.27 21.44
C LEU A 131 27.01 -19.94 22.76
N GLY A 132 27.97 -20.77 23.20
CA GLY A 132 28.79 -20.50 24.38
C GLY A 132 29.68 -19.25 24.23
N GLN A 133 30.02 -18.89 22.99
CA GLN A 133 30.71 -17.64 22.65
C GLN A 133 29.76 -16.51 22.26
N ARG A 134 28.44 -16.69 22.49
CA ARG A 134 27.38 -15.74 22.12
C ARG A 134 27.39 -15.38 20.63
N GLU A 135 27.77 -16.33 19.77
CA GLU A 135 27.62 -16.16 18.34
C GLU A 135 26.13 -16.08 17.98
N GLN A 136 25.77 -15.04 17.24
CA GLN A 136 24.42 -14.78 16.75
C GLN A 136 24.50 -14.45 15.26
N VAL A 137 23.41 -14.73 14.56
CA VAL A 137 23.23 -14.44 13.14
C VAL A 137 22.02 -13.55 12.95
N SER A 138 22.15 -12.61 12.04
CA SER A 138 21.11 -11.63 11.76
C SER A 138 21.11 -11.23 10.28
N PHE A 139 20.04 -10.58 9.87
CA PHE A 139 19.98 -9.86 8.61
C PHE A 139 19.59 -8.40 8.84
N VAL A 140 19.84 -7.56 7.85
CA VAL A 140 19.44 -6.15 7.85
C VAL A 140 18.49 -5.87 6.71
N VAL A 141 17.71 -4.81 6.88
CA VAL A 141 16.81 -4.28 5.88
C VAL A 141 17.37 -2.97 5.35
N ARG A 142 17.63 -2.91 4.05
CA ARG A 142 18.19 -1.73 3.37
C ARG A 142 17.28 -1.16 2.32
N ARG A 143 17.36 0.16 2.16
CA ARG A 143 16.66 0.86 1.09
C ARG A 143 17.65 1.17 -0.03
N ARG A 144 17.32 0.81 -1.27
CA ARG A 144 18.08 1.22 -2.46
C ARG A 144 17.39 2.45 -3.04
N LEU A 145 18.11 3.56 -3.08
CA LEU A 145 17.63 4.82 -3.62
C LEU A 145 18.55 5.25 -4.74
N ARG A 146 17.97 5.77 -5.82
CA ARG A 146 18.74 6.38 -6.90
C ARG A 146 18.86 7.88 -6.58
N PRO A 147 20.08 8.41 -6.36
CA PRO A 147 20.28 9.85 -6.19
C PRO A 147 19.87 10.58 -7.45
N GLU A 148 19.42 11.82 -7.30
CA GLU A 148 19.12 12.69 -8.44
C GLU A 148 20.40 12.89 -9.29
N GLY A 149 20.29 12.74 -10.60
CA GLY A 149 21.43 12.81 -11.53
C GLY A 149 22.36 11.59 -11.57
N SER A 150 22.12 10.53 -10.80
CA SER A 150 22.92 9.29 -10.81
C SER A 150 22.09 8.09 -11.28
N THR A 151 22.69 7.19 -12.07
CA THR A 151 22.04 5.93 -12.48
C THR A 151 22.25 4.80 -11.46
N THR A 152 23.25 4.93 -10.60
CA THR A 152 23.66 3.90 -9.63
C THR A 152 22.90 4.07 -8.31
N PRO A 153 22.09 3.08 -7.89
CA PRO A 153 21.39 3.16 -6.62
C PRO A 153 22.35 2.99 -5.44
N ILE A 154 22.22 3.86 -4.44
CA ILE A 154 22.95 3.83 -3.18
C ILE A 154 22.12 3.09 -2.13
N GLU A 155 22.75 2.20 -1.39
CA GLU A 155 22.13 1.52 -0.25
C GLU A 155 22.09 2.43 0.97
N HIS A 156 20.96 2.40 1.68
CA HIS A 156 20.77 3.10 2.93
C HIS A 156 20.45 2.10 4.04
N ALA A 157 21.22 2.17 5.12
CA ALA A 157 21.01 1.45 6.36
C ALA A 157 19.90 2.11 7.17
N TRP A 158 19.19 1.30 7.95
CA TRP A 158 18.20 1.77 8.90
C TRP A 158 18.86 1.95 10.27
N VAL A 159 18.99 3.20 10.72
CA VAL A 159 19.69 3.57 11.97
C VAL A 159 18.83 4.56 12.74
N ASP A 160 18.50 4.23 13.99
CA ASP A 160 17.76 5.09 14.92
C ASP A 160 16.51 5.77 14.32
N GLY A 161 15.74 5.01 13.54
CA GLY A 161 14.49 5.47 12.91
C GLY A 161 14.65 6.28 11.62
N GLY A 162 15.84 6.29 11.01
CA GLY A 162 16.09 6.99 9.74
C GLY A 162 16.92 6.19 8.74
N TRP A 163 16.88 6.60 7.47
CA TRP A 163 17.68 6.01 6.39
C TRP A 163 19.01 6.75 6.23
N GLN A 164 20.13 6.08 6.47
CA GLN A 164 21.48 6.64 6.31
C GLN A 164 22.23 5.95 5.17
N PRO A 165 22.91 6.67 4.26
CA PRO A 165 23.68 6.05 3.18
C PRO A 165 24.81 5.15 3.72
N VAL A 166 25.12 4.09 2.99
CA VAL A 166 26.17 3.13 3.32
C VAL A 166 27.29 3.21 2.30
N ASP A 167 28.51 3.48 2.75
CA ASP A 167 29.69 3.57 1.89
C ASP A 167 30.10 2.22 1.30
N VAL A 168 29.97 1.14 2.08
CA VAL A 168 30.32 -0.23 1.69
C VAL A 168 29.13 -1.17 1.93
N PRO A 169 28.35 -1.55 0.90
CA PRO A 169 27.19 -2.44 1.02
C PRO A 169 27.47 -3.77 1.74
N ALA A 170 28.69 -4.30 1.68
CA ALA A 170 29.04 -5.53 2.36
C ALA A 170 29.26 -5.38 3.89
N GLN A 171 29.30 -4.15 4.42
CA GLN A 171 29.57 -3.85 5.82
C GLN A 171 28.33 -3.32 6.53
N LEU A 172 28.18 -3.69 7.80
CA LEU A 172 27.11 -3.19 8.68
C LEU A 172 27.40 -1.73 9.08
N ALA A 173 26.42 -0.85 8.96
CA ALA A 173 26.54 0.51 9.49
C ALA A 173 26.50 0.49 11.04
N ILE A 174 27.13 1.48 11.68
CA ILE A 174 27.10 1.62 13.13
C ILE A 174 25.66 1.92 13.56
N GLY A 175 25.12 1.13 14.50
CA GLY A 175 23.74 1.28 14.97
C GLY A 175 22.68 0.74 14.00
N GLU A 176 23.05 0.08 12.90
CA GLU A 176 22.10 -0.52 11.97
C GLU A 176 21.22 -1.57 12.65
N GLU A 177 19.90 -1.44 12.50
CA GLU A 177 18.92 -2.36 13.09
C GLU A 177 19.04 -3.75 12.43
N THR A 178 19.18 -4.77 13.27
CA THR A 178 19.37 -6.16 12.84
C THR A 178 18.20 -7.02 13.26
N PHE A 179 17.76 -7.90 12.36
CA PHE A 179 16.71 -8.89 12.61
C PHE A 179 17.32 -10.27 12.83
N PRO A 180 16.88 -11.01 13.86
CA PRO A 180 17.47 -12.31 14.18
C PRO A 180 17.15 -13.33 13.08
N MET A 181 18.10 -14.24 12.86
CA MET A 181 17.87 -15.45 12.08
C MET A 181 17.96 -16.68 12.99
N PHE A 182 17.18 -17.71 12.69
CA PHE A 182 17.21 -19.00 13.38
C PHE A 182 17.80 -20.08 12.46
N PRO A 183 18.56 -21.03 13.02
CA PRO A 183 19.12 -22.15 12.27
C PRO A 183 18.04 -23.20 11.95
N THR A 184 18.06 -23.72 10.72
CA THR A 184 17.26 -24.86 10.29
C THR A 184 18.18 -25.91 9.67
N THR A 185 18.12 -27.13 10.20
CA THR A 185 18.87 -28.27 9.65
C THR A 185 17.98 -29.11 8.74
N TYR A 186 18.54 -29.61 7.64
CA TYR A 186 17.82 -30.43 6.69
C TYR A 186 18.68 -31.59 6.18
N PRO A 187 18.06 -32.72 5.76
CA PRO A 187 18.78 -33.84 5.16
C PRO A 187 19.17 -33.51 3.72
N GLU A 188 20.44 -33.65 3.36
CA GLU A 188 20.94 -33.51 1.99
C GLU A 188 21.06 -34.90 1.34
N SER A 189 21.04 -34.96 0.01
CA SER A 189 21.04 -36.25 -0.73
C SER A 189 22.32 -37.08 -0.56
N ASP A 190 23.38 -36.49 0.00
CA ASP A 190 24.65 -37.15 0.34
C ASP A 190 24.60 -37.84 1.72
N GLY A 191 23.46 -37.81 2.41
CA GLY A 191 23.25 -38.41 3.73
C GLY A 191 23.71 -37.51 4.89
N PHE A 192 24.34 -36.37 4.60
CA PHE A 192 24.72 -35.40 5.62
C PHE A 192 23.57 -34.44 5.94
N ARG A 193 23.58 -33.90 7.16
CA ARG A 193 22.68 -32.81 7.53
C ARG A 193 23.37 -31.48 7.27
N ARG A 194 22.73 -30.63 6.46
CA ARG A 194 23.18 -29.26 6.19
C ARG A 194 22.38 -28.26 7.00
N ARG A 195 22.88 -27.02 7.04
CA ARG A 195 22.26 -25.92 7.79
C ARG A 195 22.04 -24.72 6.90
N LEU A 196 20.82 -24.20 6.96
CA LEU A 196 20.49 -22.87 6.50
C LEU A 196 20.00 -22.03 7.68
N PHE A 197 20.00 -20.72 7.50
CA PHE A 197 19.44 -19.77 8.44
C PHE A 197 18.24 -19.11 7.81
N ALA A 198 17.18 -18.93 8.59
CA ALA A 198 15.96 -18.27 8.17
C ALA A 198 15.62 -17.10 9.11
N GLY A 199 15.04 -16.03 8.59
CA GLY A 199 14.60 -14.88 9.37
C GLY A 199 13.26 -14.35 8.86
N LEU A 200 12.39 -13.90 9.75
CA LEU A 200 11.10 -13.33 9.36
C LEU A 200 11.30 -11.91 8.84
N VAL A 201 10.88 -11.64 7.60
CA VAL A 201 10.94 -10.29 7.03
C VAL A 201 9.83 -9.43 7.66
N PRO A 202 10.17 -8.29 8.29
CA PRO A 202 9.22 -7.45 9.05
C PRO A 202 8.36 -6.58 8.12
N VAL A 203 7.50 -7.21 7.31
CA VAL A 203 6.64 -6.51 6.34
C VAL A 203 5.57 -5.62 6.98
N THR A 204 5.25 -5.83 8.26
CA THR A 204 4.34 -4.99 9.06
C THR A 204 4.96 -3.62 9.38
N GLU A 205 6.28 -3.56 9.52
CA GLU A 205 7.05 -2.32 9.75
C GLU A 205 7.20 -1.48 8.47
N ARG A 206 6.52 -1.87 7.38
CA ARG A 206 6.58 -1.18 6.09
C ARG A 206 6.28 0.31 6.22
N GLU A 207 5.28 0.69 6.99
CA GLU A 207 4.90 2.09 7.16
C GLU A 207 6.02 2.89 7.83
N ARG A 208 6.55 2.37 8.94
CA ARG A 208 7.74 2.90 9.63
C ARG A 208 8.89 3.13 8.65
N TYR A 209 9.16 2.17 7.78
CA TYR A 209 10.23 2.27 6.77
C TYR A 209 9.95 3.27 5.64
N LEU A 210 8.70 3.44 5.23
CA LEU A 210 8.34 4.33 4.11
C LEU A 210 8.31 5.79 4.54
N THR A 211 7.79 6.08 5.74
CA THR A 211 7.56 7.44 6.25
C THR A 211 8.82 8.06 6.88
N ALA A 212 9.83 7.25 7.18
CA ALA A 212 11.00 7.74 7.89
C ALA A 212 11.88 8.72 7.10
N PRO A 213 12.47 9.71 7.81
CA PRO A 213 13.34 10.70 7.22
C PRO A 213 14.62 10.05 6.66
N ARG A 214 15.12 10.60 5.56
CA ARG A 214 16.47 10.30 5.05
C ARG A 214 17.45 11.15 5.85
N ARG A 215 18.35 10.51 6.58
CA ARG A 215 19.49 11.19 7.22
C ARG A 215 20.65 11.16 6.23
N SER A 216 21.00 12.32 5.66
CA SER A 216 22.26 12.47 4.95
C SER A 216 23.44 12.24 5.92
N LEU A 217 24.63 11.95 5.38
CA LEU A 217 25.90 12.09 6.11
C LEU A 217 25.93 13.43 6.86
N PRO A 218 26.69 13.59 7.96
CA PRO A 218 26.77 14.87 8.66
C PRO A 218 27.43 15.90 7.72
N VAL A 219 26.58 16.56 6.94
CA VAL A 219 26.88 17.76 6.20
C VAL A 219 26.18 18.84 7.00
N SER A 220 27.00 19.82 7.38
CA SER A 220 26.67 21.09 8.03
C SER A 220 25.19 21.43 7.95
N GLU A 221 24.62 21.68 9.13
CA GLU A 221 23.37 22.41 9.38
C GLU A 221 22.95 23.27 8.16
N LEU A 222 22.11 22.69 7.30
CA LEU A 222 21.50 23.37 6.15
C LEU A 222 20.00 23.49 6.44
N ALA A 223 19.50 24.64 6.00
CA ALA A 223 18.23 25.28 6.36
C ALA A 223 17.02 24.32 6.50
N PRO A 224 16.01 24.71 7.33
CA PRO A 224 14.76 23.98 7.46
C PRO A 224 14.13 23.66 6.08
N PRO A 225 13.37 22.54 5.96
CA PRO A 225 12.77 22.14 4.69
C PRO A 225 11.98 23.28 4.09
N ASP A 226 12.21 23.50 2.79
CA ASP A 226 11.53 24.52 1.99
C ASP A 226 10.01 24.32 2.09
N ILE A 227 9.25 25.40 1.96
CA ILE A 227 7.79 25.39 2.05
C ILE A 227 7.21 24.48 0.96
N GLU A 228 7.81 24.49 -0.23
CA GLU A 228 7.42 23.65 -1.37
C GLU A 228 7.53 22.15 -1.05
N ASP A 229 8.65 21.71 -0.48
CA ASP A 229 8.86 20.31 -0.04
C ASP A 229 7.79 19.82 0.94
N LYS A 230 7.21 20.72 1.74
CA LYS A 230 6.13 20.37 2.68
C LYS A 230 4.80 20.25 1.97
N ILE A 231 4.52 21.14 1.02
CA ILE A 231 3.30 21.11 0.21
C ILE A 231 3.26 19.82 -0.60
N ASP A 232 4.36 19.45 -1.26
CA ASP A 232 4.47 18.21 -2.05
C ASP A 232 4.19 16.95 -1.22
N ARG A 233 4.66 16.91 0.03
CA ARG A 233 4.38 15.80 0.94
C ARG A 233 2.91 15.71 1.32
N LEU A 234 2.25 16.84 1.53
CA LEU A 234 0.83 16.89 1.87
C LEU A 234 -0.06 16.57 0.66
N VAL A 235 0.32 17.03 -0.53
CA VAL A 235 -0.32 16.63 -1.80
C VAL A 235 -0.15 15.13 -2.02
N THR A 236 1.03 14.57 -1.74
CA THR A 236 1.27 13.12 -1.81
C THR A 236 0.37 12.36 -0.83
N LEU A 237 0.25 12.84 0.42
CA LEU A 237 -0.62 12.23 1.42
C LEU A 237 -2.09 12.25 0.99
N PHE A 238 -2.58 13.40 0.53
CA PHE A 238 -3.92 13.54 -0.04
C PHE A 238 -4.16 12.57 -1.20
N ASN A 239 -3.15 12.41 -2.05
CA ASN A 239 -3.22 11.50 -3.18
C ASN A 239 -3.35 10.03 -2.74
N ILE A 240 -2.62 9.61 -1.71
CA ILE A 240 -2.65 8.24 -1.19
C ILE A 240 -3.97 7.95 -0.46
N ASP A 241 -4.40 8.86 0.42
CA ASP A 241 -5.49 8.60 1.36
C ASP A 241 -6.86 8.90 0.73
N VAL A 242 -6.94 9.86 -0.20
CA VAL A 242 -8.22 10.33 -0.75
C VAL A 242 -8.35 10.06 -2.24
N LEU A 243 -7.44 10.60 -3.05
CA LEU A 243 -7.63 10.57 -4.51
C LEU A 243 -7.46 9.18 -5.11
N ALA A 244 -6.47 8.39 -4.67
CA ALA A 244 -6.26 7.05 -5.20
C ALA A 244 -7.45 6.12 -4.91
N PRO A 245 -8.00 6.05 -3.68
CA PRO A 245 -9.24 5.32 -3.40
C PRO A 245 -10.43 5.82 -4.22
N TRP A 246 -10.61 7.14 -4.35
CA TRP A 246 -11.67 7.74 -5.16
C TRP A 246 -11.58 7.31 -6.64
N ARG A 247 -10.37 7.36 -7.21
CA ARG A 247 -10.08 6.94 -8.59
C ARG A 247 -10.39 5.46 -8.81
N GLU A 248 -10.04 4.62 -7.84
CA GLU A 248 -10.33 3.18 -7.91
C GLU A 248 -11.84 2.91 -7.90
N LEU A 249 -12.63 3.65 -7.11
CA LEU A 249 -14.10 3.54 -7.14
C LEU A 249 -14.68 3.94 -8.50
N LEU A 250 -14.18 5.02 -9.11
CA LEU A 250 -14.57 5.43 -10.47
C LEU A 250 -14.20 4.36 -11.52
N ARG A 251 -13.04 3.73 -11.37
CA ARG A 251 -12.59 2.66 -12.28
C ARG A 251 -13.43 1.39 -12.13
N GLN A 252 -13.86 1.04 -10.92
CA GLN A 252 -14.69 -0.14 -10.66
C GLN A 252 -16.06 -0.09 -11.36
N VAL A 253 -16.65 1.11 -11.46
CA VAL A 253 -17.92 1.35 -12.18
C VAL A 253 -17.73 1.51 -13.70
N GLY A 254 -16.52 1.34 -14.23
CA GLY A 254 -16.26 1.36 -15.67
C GLY A 254 -16.16 2.77 -16.27
N ILE A 255 -15.90 3.79 -15.46
CA ILE A 255 -15.63 5.14 -15.97
C ILE A 255 -14.13 5.28 -16.26
N PRO A 256 -13.69 5.36 -17.52
CA PRO A 256 -12.33 5.79 -17.83
C PRO A 256 -12.14 7.24 -17.36
N PHE A 257 -11.00 7.50 -16.71
CA PHE A 257 -10.58 8.87 -16.42
C PHE A 257 -10.52 9.64 -17.74
N PRO A 258 -11.10 10.85 -17.83
CA PRO A 258 -10.87 11.68 -19.00
C PRO A 258 -9.39 12.03 -18.99
N ASP A 259 -8.63 11.37 -19.85
CA ASP A 259 -7.40 11.94 -20.36
C ASP A 259 -7.84 13.13 -21.22
N PRO A 260 -7.41 14.37 -20.92
CA PRO A 260 -7.84 15.56 -21.65
C PRO A 260 -7.56 15.47 -23.16
N ASP A 261 -6.63 14.59 -23.58
CA ASP A 261 -6.21 14.41 -24.96
C ASP A 261 -6.64 13.07 -25.58
N ALA A 262 -7.33 12.18 -24.85
CA ALA A 262 -7.78 10.91 -25.41
C ALA A 262 -9.10 11.04 -26.16
N GLU A 263 -9.17 10.47 -27.36
CA GLU A 263 -10.43 10.31 -28.07
C GLU A 263 -11.45 9.58 -27.20
N PRO A 264 -12.73 10.01 -27.19
CA PRO A 264 -13.76 9.37 -26.40
C PRO A 264 -13.84 7.89 -26.81
N PRO A 265 -13.78 6.95 -25.86
CA PRO A 265 -13.75 5.54 -26.21
C PRO A 265 -15.02 5.17 -26.98
N GLU A 266 -14.85 4.69 -28.22
CA GLU A 266 -15.94 4.24 -29.10
C GLU A 266 -16.72 3.05 -28.53
N THR A 267 -16.16 2.36 -27.52
CA THR A 267 -16.84 1.28 -26.79
C THR A 267 -16.71 1.52 -25.28
N ARG A 268 -17.85 1.80 -24.63
CA ARG A 268 -17.96 1.80 -23.16
C ARG A 268 -17.69 0.39 -22.65
N THR A 269 -16.48 0.13 -22.18
CA THR A 269 -16.14 -1.13 -21.50
C THR A 269 -16.82 -1.12 -20.13
N LEU A 270 -17.78 -2.02 -19.93
CA LEU A 270 -18.44 -2.22 -18.63
C LEU A 270 -17.37 -2.51 -17.56
N GLY A 271 -17.47 -1.84 -16.42
CA GLY A 271 -16.55 -2.03 -15.29
C GLY A 271 -16.78 -3.35 -14.58
N THR A 272 -15.81 -3.77 -13.75
CA THR A 272 -15.91 -5.03 -12.98
C THR A 272 -17.12 -5.08 -12.06
N ALA A 273 -17.62 -3.93 -11.59
CA ALA A 273 -18.80 -3.89 -10.72
C ALA A 273 -20.12 -4.09 -11.46
N THR A 274 -20.14 -3.88 -12.78
CA THR A 274 -21.32 -4.14 -13.62
C THR A 274 -21.39 -5.57 -14.13
N THR A 275 -20.31 -6.36 -13.98
CA THR A 275 -20.23 -7.75 -14.46
C THR A 275 -21.28 -8.68 -13.82
N PRO A 276 -21.49 -8.69 -12.49
CA PRO A 276 -22.51 -9.57 -11.89
C PRO A 276 -23.94 -9.24 -12.33
N ILE A 277 -24.21 -7.94 -12.56
CA ILE A 277 -25.51 -7.45 -13.05
C ILE A 277 -25.73 -7.88 -14.50
N GLN A 278 -24.68 -7.79 -15.32
CA GLN A 278 -24.71 -8.22 -16.71
C GLN A 278 -24.90 -9.73 -16.83
N GLU A 279 -24.21 -10.52 -16.00
CA GLU A 279 -24.35 -11.98 -15.93
C GLU A 279 -25.78 -12.37 -15.55
N SER A 280 -26.34 -11.74 -14.50
CA SER A 280 -27.72 -12.00 -14.07
C SER A 280 -28.74 -11.73 -15.18
N LEU A 281 -28.53 -10.67 -15.97
CA LEU A 281 -29.40 -10.38 -17.11
C LEU A 281 -29.28 -11.40 -18.25
N ASN A 282 -28.05 -11.85 -18.53
CA ASN A 282 -27.79 -12.85 -19.56
C ASN A 282 -28.37 -14.23 -19.17
N GLU A 283 -28.46 -14.51 -17.87
CA GLU A 283 -28.98 -15.77 -17.31
C GLU A 283 -30.52 -15.79 -17.17
N GLY A 284 -31.23 -14.72 -17.53
CA GLY A 284 -32.69 -14.67 -17.43
C GLY A 284 -33.22 -14.67 -15.99
N VAL A 285 -32.40 -14.18 -15.05
CA VAL A 285 -32.69 -14.07 -13.62
C VAL A 285 -33.91 -13.18 -13.37
N THR A 286 -34.66 -13.42 -12.28
CA THR A 286 -35.88 -12.67 -12.01
C THR A 286 -35.61 -11.19 -11.71
N ARG A 287 -36.61 -10.33 -11.95
CA ARG A 287 -36.52 -8.89 -11.64
C ARG A 287 -36.19 -8.61 -10.17
N SER A 288 -36.61 -9.50 -9.26
CA SER A 288 -36.33 -9.39 -7.82
C SER A 288 -34.85 -9.63 -7.52
N GLU A 289 -34.29 -10.73 -8.02
CA GLU A 289 -32.88 -11.10 -7.80
C GLU A 289 -31.91 -10.08 -8.43
N LEU A 290 -32.29 -9.49 -9.58
CA LEU A 290 -31.55 -8.38 -10.18
C LEU A 290 -31.59 -7.13 -9.27
N LYS A 291 -32.77 -6.80 -8.71
CA LYS A 291 -32.93 -5.68 -7.77
C LYS A 291 -32.05 -5.89 -6.53
N ASP A 292 -31.98 -7.10 -6.01
CA ASP A 292 -31.15 -7.44 -4.84
C ASP A 292 -29.65 -7.29 -5.15
N THR A 293 -29.21 -7.78 -6.30
CA THR A 293 -27.80 -7.67 -6.75
C THR A 293 -27.37 -6.21 -6.90
N VAL A 294 -28.22 -5.39 -7.53
CA VAL A 294 -27.98 -3.94 -7.71
C VAL A 294 -27.94 -3.24 -6.36
N THR A 295 -28.89 -3.53 -5.49
CA THR A 295 -28.99 -2.94 -4.15
C THR A 295 -27.75 -3.26 -3.32
N LEU A 296 -27.27 -4.50 -3.36
CA LEU A 296 -26.05 -4.91 -2.67
C LEU A 296 -24.82 -4.14 -3.18
N GLN A 297 -24.67 -3.99 -4.49
CA GLN A 297 -23.57 -3.23 -5.09
C GLN A 297 -23.63 -1.74 -4.71
N GLN A 298 -24.82 -1.14 -4.74
CA GLN A 298 -25.02 0.25 -4.29
C GLN A 298 -24.65 0.43 -2.82
N HIS A 299 -24.98 -0.54 -1.96
CA HIS A 299 -24.61 -0.51 -0.55
C HIS A 299 -23.09 -0.55 -0.37
N GLN A 300 -22.38 -1.39 -1.12
CA GLN A 300 -20.92 -1.44 -1.12
C GLN A 300 -20.30 -0.12 -1.59
N PHE A 301 -20.80 0.46 -2.68
CA PHE A 301 -20.34 1.75 -3.16
C PHE A 301 -20.63 2.88 -2.19
N GLN A 302 -21.77 2.86 -1.52
CA GLN A 302 -22.12 3.87 -0.52
C GLN A 302 -21.19 3.81 0.68
N LEU A 303 -20.91 2.62 1.19
CA LEU A 303 -19.99 2.43 2.30
C LEU A 303 -18.58 2.92 1.95
N ASN A 304 -18.06 2.50 0.80
CA ASN A 304 -16.73 2.93 0.34
C ASN A 304 -16.68 4.45 0.09
N SER A 305 -17.76 5.03 -0.43
CA SER A 305 -17.87 6.48 -0.62
C SER A 305 -17.78 7.21 0.72
N TRP A 306 -18.41 6.71 1.78
CA TRP A 306 -18.33 7.34 3.09
C TRP A 306 -16.92 7.33 3.68
N TYR A 307 -16.16 6.24 3.53
CA TYR A 307 -14.77 6.21 4.00
C TYR A 307 -13.89 7.21 3.25
N VAL A 308 -13.98 7.27 1.92
CA VAL A 308 -13.25 8.27 1.12
C VAL A 308 -13.62 9.71 1.53
N LEU A 309 -14.89 9.97 1.78
CA LEU A 309 -15.35 11.29 2.24
C LEU A 309 -14.87 11.62 3.66
N LEU A 310 -14.77 10.61 4.53
CA LEU A 310 -14.27 10.77 5.89
C LEU A 310 -12.77 11.09 5.87
N ASP A 311 -11.99 10.38 5.08
CA ASP A 311 -10.56 10.66 4.89
C ASP A 311 -10.35 12.08 4.32
N PHE A 312 -11.19 12.49 3.36
CA PHE A 312 -11.16 13.86 2.84
C PHE A 312 -11.52 14.90 3.91
N ALA A 313 -12.57 14.67 4.69
CA ALA A 313 -12.95 15.57 5.77
C ALA A 313 -11.82 15.68 6.82
N ASN A 314 -11.19 14.57 7.19
CA ASN A 314 -10.06 14.51 8.12
C ASN A 314 -8.83 15.26 7.58
N PHE A 315 -8.56 15.13 6.28
CA PHE A 315 -7.50 15.88 5.63
C PHE A 315 -7.73 17.39 5.71
N LEU A 316 -8.94 17.86 5.37
CA LEU A 316 -9.26 19.29 5.46
C LEU A 316 -9.22 19.80 6.89
N ASP A 317 -9.77 19.07 7.85
CA ASP A 317 -9.76 19.43 9.28
C ASP A 317 -8.33 19.58 9.83
N THR A 318 -7.42 18.72 9.37
CA THR A 318 -6.04 18.69 9.85
C THR A 318 -5.14 19.72 9.17
N TYR A 319 -5.23 19.84 7.84
CA TYR A 319 -4.24 20.57 7.04
C TYR A 319 -4.78 21.84 6.37
N LEU A 320 -6.11 22.01 6.28
CA LEU A 320 -6.77 23.20 5.75
C LEU A 320 -7.91 23.66 6.67
N PRO A 321 -7.63 23.95 7.96
CA PRO A 321 -8.66 24.13 8.99
C PRO A 321 -9.62 25.29 8.69
N ARG A 322 -9.16 26.34 8.01
CA ARG A 322 -10.02 27.46 7.57
C ARG A 322 -11.03 27.02 6.51
N VAL A 323 -10.60 26.23 5.53
CA VAL A 323 -11.48 25.64 4.51
C VAL A 323 -12.48 24.70 5.18
N TRP A 324 -12.01 23.84 6.08
CA TRP A 324 -12.88 22.93 6.82
C TRP A 324 -13.92 23.67 7.67
N GLN A 325 -13.52 24.74 8.35
CA GLN A 325 -14.45 25.59 9.10
C GLN A 325 -15.52 26.19 8.18
N ALA A 326 -15.14 26.72 7.02
CA ALA A 326 -16.09 27.22 6.03
C ALA A 326 -17.05 26.13 5.53
N VAL A 327 -16.56 24.90 5.32
CA VAL A 327 -17.37 23.72 4.93
C VAL A 327 -18.41 23.35 6.00
N ARG A 328 -18.01 23.33 7.27
CA ARG A 328 -18.91 23.06 8.41
C ARG A 328 -19.97 24.14 8.55
N ASP A 329 -19.54 25.40 8.59
CA ASP A 329 -20.40 26.55 8.86
C ASP A 329 -21.24 26.96 7.63
N ASN A 330 -20.99 26.32 6.48
CA ASN A 330 -21.55 26.71 5.18
C ASN A 330 -21.31 28.20 4.89
N ASN A 331 -20.16 28.71 5.31
CA ASN A 331 -19.86 30.14 5.30
C ASN A 331 -18.50 30.38 4.67
N GLY A 332 -18.45 30.40 3.34
CA GLY A 332 -17.19 30.73 2.68
C GLY A 332 -16.82 32.21 2.70
N SER A 333 -17.61 33.09 3.35
CA SER A 333 -17.16 34.46 3.67
C SER A 333 -16.04 34.48 4.72
N LEU A 334 -15.79 33.35 5.40
CA LEU A 334 -14.61 33.13 6.25
C LEU A 334 -13.30 33.07 5.44
N LEU A 335 -13.39 32.89 4.12
CA LEU A 335 -12.26 32.79 3.22
C LEU A 335 -12.16 34.07 2.37
N PRO A 336 -10.95 34.63 2.14
CA PRO A 336 -10.78 35.83 1.34
C PRO A 336 -11.41 35.68 -0.06
N ALA A 337 -12.05 36.73 -0.56
CA ALA A 337 -12.60 36.72 -1.91
C ALA A 337 -11.48 36.55 -2.95
N GLY A 338 -11.64 35.60 -3.88
CA GLY A 338 -10.64 35.29 -4.89
C GLY A 338 -9.49 34.38 -4.44
N SER A 339 -9.47 33.93 -3.18
CA SER A 339 -8.48 32.95 -2.69
C SER A 339 -8.63 31.57 -3.33
N ASP A 340 -7.54 30.81 -3.35
CA ASP A 340 -7.54 29.41 -3.79
C ASP A 340 -8.31 28.53 -2.77
N GLN A 341 -8.24 28.88 -1.49
CA GLN A 341 -9.09 28.29 -0.45
C GLN A 341 -10.58 28.50 -0.74
N ARG A 342 -10.99 29.70 -1.18
CA ARG A 342 -12.38 29.99 -1.58
C ARG A 342 -12.77 29.24 -2.84
N ALA A 343 -11.86 29.07 -3.80
CA ALA A 343 -12.09 28.26 -5.00
C ALA A 343 -12.34 26.79 -4.65
N LEU A 344 -11.52 26.22 -3.74
CA LEU A 344 -11.72 24.86 -3.22
C LEU A 344 -13.08 24.73 -2.51
N PHE A 345 -13.42 25.65 -1.60
CA PHE A 345 -14.72 25.66 -0.92
C PHE A 345 -15.91 25.72 -1.92
N ASN A 346 -15.81 26.55 -2.95
CA ASN A 346 -16.84 26.68 -3.98
C ASN A 346 -16.98 25.38 -4.79
N ALA A 347 -15.86 24.71 -5.13
CA ALA A 347 -15.88 23.42 -5.82
C ALA A 347 -16.57 22.33 -4.99
N LEU A 348 -16.30 22.28 -3.67
CA LEU A 348 -16.94 21.34 -2.74
C LEU A 348 -18.44 21.64 -2.56
N THR A 349 -18.83 22.91 -2.57
CA THR A 349 -20.23 23.32 -2.37
C THR A 349 -21.05 23.18 -3.64
N GLY A 350 -20.46 23.41 -4.81
CA GLY A 350 -21.11 23.30 -6.12
C GLY A 350 -21.15 21.88 -6.70
N THR A 351 -20.51 20.91 -6.05
CA THR A 351 -20.58 19.51 -6.46
C THR A 351 -21.79 18.85 -5.81
N HIS A 352 -22.78 18.48 -6.63
CA HIS A 352 -24.04 17.87 -6.18
C HIS A 352 -24.17 16.45 -6.70
N ALA A 353 -24.61 15.50 -5.86
CA ALA A 353 -24.96 14.16 -6.30
C ALA A 353 -26.37 13.80 -5.80
N ARG A 354 -27.09 12.99 -6.58
CA ARG A 354 -28.37 12.41 -6.17
C ARG A 354 -28.20 10.90 -6.08
N PHE A 355 -28.60 10.33 -4.95
CA PHE A 355 -28.63 8.89 -4.77
C PHE A 355 -29.91 8.30 -5.38
N TRP A 356 -29.78 7.21 -6.14
CA TRP A 356 -30.86 6.40 -6.70
C TRP A 356 -30.67 4.96 -6.22
N PRO A 357 -31.74 4.18 -5.93
CA PRO A 357 -33.15 4.36 -6.25
C PRO A 357 -34.01 4.80 -5.05
N ARG A 358 -35.22 5.28 -5.34
CA ARG A 358 -36.36 5.23 -4.42
C ARG A 358 -36.90 3.80 -4.44
N GLU A 359 -37.34 3.26 -3.31
CA GLU A 359 -37.82 1.86 -3.21
C GLU A 359 -38.97 1.53 -4.19
N ASP A 360 -39.68 2.57 -4.65
CA ASP A 360 -40.90 2.54 -5.46
C ASP A 360 -40.71 2.80 -6.97
N ASP A 361 -39.51 3.12 -7.46
CA ASP A 361 -39.33 3.49 -8.87
C ASP A 361 -39.34 2.26 -9.80
N ASP A 362 -40.32 2.21 -10.70
CA ASP A 362 -40.51 1.12 -11.68
C ASP A 362 -39.45 1.22 -12.80
N PHE A 363 -38.37 0.44 -12.67
CA PHE A 363 -37.23 0.43 -13.59
C PHE A 363 -37.58 -0.15 -14.98
N SER A 364 -37.43 0.61 -16.06
CA SER A 364 -37.34 0.06 -17.42
C SER A 364 -35.88 -0.18 -17.82
N LEU A 365 -35.53 -1.44 -18.10
CA LEU A 365 -34.18 -1.85 -18.52
C LEU A 365 -34.06 -1.67 -20.04
N GLY A 366 -33.59 -0.50 -20.49
CA GLY A 366 -33.25 -0.23 -21.89
C GLY A 366 -31.85 0.33 -22.06
N ASN A 367 -31.02 -0.29 -22.91
CA ASN A 367 -29.65 0.10 -23.31
C ASN A 367 -28.60 0.34 -22.19
N ASN A 368 -27.33 0.07 -22.54
CA ASN A 368 -26.16 0.04 -21.64
C ASN A 368 -25.91 1.31 -20.81
N ASP A 369 -26.46 2.46 -21.24
CA ASP A 369 -26.32 3.75 -20.56
C ASP A 369 -27.11 3.80 -19.25
N HIS A 370 -28.13 2.95 -19.09
CA HIS A 370 -28.89 2.88 -17.86
C HIS A 370 -28.15 2.16 -16.73
N PHE A 371 -27.21 1.22 -16.98
CA PHE A 371 -26.51 0.50 -15.88
C PHE A 371 -25.67 1.40 -14.99
N PHE A 372 -25.01 2.37 -15.60
CA PHE A 372 -24.20 3.32 -14.88
C PHE A 372 -25.06 4.22 -13.98
N GLU A 373 -26.16 4.75 -14.53
CA GLU A 373 -27.15 5.53 -13.77
C GLU A 373 -27.87 4.69 -12.70
N LEU A 374 -28.04 3.38 -12.97
CA LEU A 374 -28.61 2.40 -12.05
C LEU A 374 -27.76 2.30 -10.78
N LEU A 375 -26.44 2.18 -10.93
CA LEU A 375 -25.51 2.00 -9.81
C LEU A 375 -25.14 3.30 -9.10
N THR A 376 -25.01 4.40 -9.85
CA THR A 376 -24.41 5.65 -9.34
C THR A 376 -25.40 6.80 -9.17
N GLY A 377 -26.64 6.65 -9.66
CA GLY A 377 -27.67 7.68 -9.65
C GLY A 377 -27.53 8.71 -10.79
N ARG A 378 -28.61 9.43 -11.07
CA ARG A 378 -28.63 10.51 -12.07
C ARG A 378 -28.13 11.84 -11.52
N GLY A 379 -27.52 12.64 -12.40
CA GLY A 379 -27.15 14.02 -12.11
C GLY A 379 -28.36 14.97 -12.01
N SER A 380 -28.30 15.89 -11.04
CA SER A 380 -29.15 17.09 -10.83
C SER A 380 -30.68 16.91 -10.92
N GLY A 381 -31.35 16.92 -9.77
CA GLY A 381 -32.80 17.02 -9.60
C GLY A 381 -33.16 17.45 -8.16
N SER A 382 -34.44 17.60 -7.84
CA SER A 382 -34.88 17.93 -6.47
C SER A 382 -34.40 16.85 -5.46
N GLY A 383 -33.80 17.29 -4.34
CA GLY A 383 -33.23 16.41 -3.32
C GLY A 383 -31.75 16.01 -3.50
N ALA A 384 -30.99 16.73 -4.33
CA ALA A 384 -29.55 16.51 -4.45
C ALA A 384 -28.79 16.94 -3.19
N VAL A 385 -27.81 16.12 -2.78
CA VAL A 385 -26.92 16.39 -1.64
C VAL A 385 -25.64 17.01 -2.17
N THR A 386 -25.16 18.08 -1.53
CA THR A 386 -23.84 18.64 -1.84
C THR A 386 -22.72 17.78 -1.25
N LEU A 387 -21.57 17.74 -1.91
CA LEU A 387 -20.38 17.06 -1.37
C LEU A 387 -20.04 17.60 0.03
N ARG A 388 -20.15 18.91 0.24
CA ARG A 388 -20.07 19.58 1.55
C ARG A 388 -20.99 18.94 2.61
N GLN A 389 -22.29 18.77 2.30
CA GLN A 389 -23.24 18.15 3.24
C GLN A 389 -22.88 16.70 3.53
N ALA A 390 -22.42 15.94 2.53
CA ALA A 390 -21.99 14.56 2.70
C ALA A 390 -20.75 14.47 3.61
N MET A 391 -19.75 15.34 3.40
CA MET A 391 -18.54 15.42 4.24
C MET A 391 -18.88 15.75 5.71
N ASN A 392 -19.81 16.70 5.94
CA ASN A 392 -20.27 17.00 7.30
C ASN A 392 -21.01 15.81 7.94
N ALA A 393 -21.83 15.10 7.17
CA ALA A 393 -22.57 13.94 7.66
C ALA A 393 -21.64 12.77 8.05
N VAL A 394 -20.63 12.46 7.23
CA VAL A 394 -19.66 11.40 7.56
C VAL A 394 -18.77 11.80 8.74
N LYS A 395 -18.36 13.07 8.85
CA LYS A 395 -17.56 13.53 9.98
C LYS A 395 -18.35 13.46 11.29
N THR A 396 -19.65 13.75 11.26
CA THR A 396 -20.54 13.59 12.43
C THR A 396 -20.66 12.12 12.85
N ALA A 397 -20.58 11.20 11.89
CA ALA A 397 -20.66 9.76 12.11
C ALA A 397 -19.29 9.07 12.26
N GLU A 398 -18.17 9.80 12.36
CA GLU A 398 -16.79 9.27 12.36
C GLU A 398 -16.62 8.11 13.35
N ASN A 399 -16.97 8.34 14.62
CA ASN A 399 -16.82 7.31 15.66
C ASN A 399 -17.62 6.04 15.34
N PHE A 400 -18.79 6.16 14.72
CA PHE A 400 -19.58 5.01 14.31
C PHE A 400 -18.94 4.30 13.13
N LEU A 401 -18.53 5.04 12.09
CA LEU A 401 -17.87 4.46 10.92
C LEU A 401 -16.57 3.73 11.29
N GLU A 402 -15.78 4.27 12.22
CA GLU A 402 -14.53 3.64 12.70
C GLU A 402 -14.76 2.41 13.58
N SER A 403 -15.92 2.29 14.23
CA SER A 403 -16.23 1.19 15.17
C SER A 403 -17.28 0.19 14.66
N ALA A 404 -17.87 0.45 13.50
CA ALA A 404 -18.96 -0.34 12.96
C ALA A 404 -18.50 -1.75 12.61
N THR A 405 -19.12 -2.74 13.25
CA THR A 405 -18.99 -4.17 12.90
C THR A 405 -20.19 -4.71 12.11
N GLN A 406 -21.21 -3.86 11.89
CA GLN A 406 -22.45 -4.23 11.20
C GLN A 406 -22.33 -3.94 9.70
N ASN A 407 -22.97 -4.77 8.88
CA ASN A 407 -23.04 -4.56 7.44
C ASN A 407 -24.06 -3.46 7.12
N TYR A 408 -23.68 -2.46 6.32
CA TYR A 408 -24.64 -1.50 5.79
C TYR A 408 -25.66 -2.22 4.86
N PRO A 409 -26.98 -1.98 5.00
CA PRO A 409 -27.64 -0.94 5.79
C PRO A 409 -28.26 -1.43 7.11
N ALA A 410 -27.82 -2.57 7.65
CA ALA A 410 -28.30 -3.05 8.93
C ALA A 410 -27.80 -2.13 10.07
N GLY A 411 -28.71 -1.79 10.98
CA GLY A 411 -28.42 -0.96 12.15
C GLY A 411 -28.67 0.54 12.01
N SER A 412 -28.56 1.25 13.13
CA SER A 412 -28.63 2.72 13.21
C SER A 412 -27.23 3.32 13.39
N GLY A 413 -27.05 4.60 13.03
CA GLY A 413 -25.78 5.32 13.21
C GLY A 413 -25.02 5.62 11.91
N TRP A 414 -25.45 5.03 10.78
CA TRP A 414 -24.92 5.37 9.46
C TRP A 414 -25.14 6.86 9.13
N PRO A 415 -24.25 7.49 8.34
CA PRO A 415 -24.41 8.88 7.92
C PRO A 415 -25.79 9.14 7.30
N SER A 416 -26.43 10.25 7.70
CA SER A 416 -27.78 10.61 7.25
C SER A 416 -27.85 10.95 5.75
N GLN A 417 -26.70 11.26 5.14
CA GLN A 417 -26.59 11.65 3.74
C GLN A 417 -25.93 10.54 2.93
N ARG A 418 -26.64 10.01 1.94
CA ARG A 418 -26.09 9.13 0.91
C ARG A 418 -25.46 9.98 -0.19
N PHE A 419 -24.20 9.69 -0.49
CA PHE A 419 -23.44 10.38 -1.52
C PHE A 419 -22.45 9.40 -2.13
N LEU A 420 -22.53 9.20 -3.44
CA LEU A 420 -21.63 8.32 -4.18
C LEU A 420 -20.54 9.14 -4.85
N VAL A 421 -19.30 8.91 -4.43
CA VAL A 421 -18.14 9.63 -4.98
C VAL A 421 -17.84 9.21 -6.42
N CYS A 422 -18.39 8.09 -6.88
CA CYS A 422 -18.29 7.60 -8.25
C CYS A 422 -19.38 8.13 -9.21
N GLY A 423 -20.25 9.04 -8.77
CA GLY A 423 -21.31 9.63 -9.59
C GLY A 423 -20.82 10.59 -10.68
N GLN A 424 -21.61 10.76 -11.74
CA GLN A 424 -21.23 11.58 -12.91
C GLN A 424 -20.89 13.04 -12.57
N ALA A 425 -21.64 13.66 -11.66
CA ALA A 425 -21.41 15.04 -11.24
C ALA A 425 -20.08 15.21 -10.49
N VAL A 426 -19.62 14.15 -9.84
CA VAL A 426 -18.42 14.11 -9.02
C VAL A 426 -17.17 13.88 -9.88
N ARG A 427 -17.30 13.21 -11.03
CA ARG A 427 -16.21 12.96 -11.99
C ARG A 427 -15.43 14.24 -12.36
N LYS A 428 -16.13 15.36 -12.52
CA LYS A 428 -15.53 16.63 -12.93
C LYS A 428 -14.69 17.27 -11.81
N LEU A 429 -14.89 16.87 -10.57
CA LEU A 429 -14.19 17.44 -9.42
C LEU A 429 -12.78 16.85 -9.28
N VAL A 430 -12.59 15.55 -9.51
CA VAL A 430 -11.29 14.91 -9.24
C VAL A 430 -10.13 15.54 -10.01
N PRO A 431 -10.25 15.85 -11.32
CA PRO A 431 -9.19 16.56 -12.05
C PRO A 431 -8.94 17.99 -11.56
N LEU A 432 -9.91 18.63 -10.89
CA LEU A 432 -9.71 19.96 -10.29
C LEU A 432 -8.96 19.88 -8.97
N LEU A 433 -9.05 18.76 -8.25
CA LEU A 433 -8.37 18.56 -6.97
C LEU A 433 -6.91 18.15 -7.13
N ASP A 434 -6.58 17.42 -8.19
CA ASP A 434 -5.23 16.85 -8.42
C ASP A 434 -4.34 17.75 -9.29
N ASP A 435 -3.04 17.55 -9.13
CA ASP A 435 -2.01 18.13 -9.98
C ASP A 435 -1.94 17.37 -11.32
N SER A 436 -2.00 18.09 -12.43
CA SER A 436 -1.84 17.49 -13.76
C SER A 436 -0.37 17.46 -14.16
N HIS A 437 0.08 16.32 -14.68
CA HIS A 437 1.46 16.09 -15.09
C HIS A 437 1.50 15.61 -16.54
N ASP A 438 2.54 16.01 -17.26
CA ASP A 438 2.80 15.55 -18.61
C ASP A 438 3.16 14.06 -18.58
N PRO A 439 2.39 13.19 -19.25
CA PRO A 439 2.63 11.75 -19.21
C PRO A 439 3.95 11.33 -19.86
N ARG A 440 4.56 12.17 -20.70
CA ARG A 440 5.81 11.91 -21.41
C ARG A 440 7.03 12.40 -20.66
N THR A 441 6.94 13.58 -20.04
CA THR A 441 8.07 14.22 -19.38
C THR A 441 8.01 14.11 -17.85
N GLY A 442 6.84 13.82 -17.29
CA GLY A 442 6.58 13.85 -15.85
C GLY A 442 6.54 15.27 -15.27
N ALA A 443 6.63 16.31 -16.11
CA ALA A 443 6.61 17.69 -15.65
C ALA A 443 5.20 18.11 -15.22
N LEU A 444 5.09 18.92 -14.17
CA LEU A 444 3.84 19.50 -13.72
C LEU A 444 3.28 20.44 -14.81
N ILE A 445 2.08 20.15 -15.29
CA ILE A 445 1.34 20.97 -16.28
C ILE A 445 0.48 22.00 -15.56
N SER A 446 -0.23 21.60 -14.52
CA SER A 446 -1.04 22.50 -13.70
C SER A 446 -1.18 22.00 -12.27
N THR A 447 -1.12 22.94 -11.33
CA THR A 447 -1.41 22.71 -9.90
C THR A 447 -2.93 22.61 -9.68
N GLY A 448 -3.36 21.57 -8.96
CA GLY A 448 -4.72 21.36 -8.51
C GLY A 448 -5.11 22.27 -7.35
N LEU A 449 -6.42 22.31 -7.04
CA LEU A 449 -6.98 23.16 -5.98
C LEU A 449 -6.44 22.84 -4.59
N ILE A 450 -6.05 21.58 -4.34
CA ILE A 450 -5.49 21.18 -3.03
C ILE A 450 -4.07 21.74 -2.85
N HIS A 451 -3.23 21.60 -3.87
CA HIS A 451 -1.89 22.18 -3.88
C HIS A 451 -1.98 23.69 -3.61
N LYS A 452 -2.80 24.40 -4.39
CA LYS A 452 -2.96 25.86 -4.26
C LYS A 452 -3.48 26.29 -2.89
N ALA A 453 -4.48 25.59 -2.35
CA ALA A 453 -5.02 25.89 -1.03
C ALA A 453 -3.99 25.66 0.11
N LEU A 454 -3.12 24.65 -0.03
CA LEU A 454 -2.02 24.39 0.90
C LEU A 454 -0.91 25.46 0.81
N ALA A 455 -0.59 25.92 -0.40
CA ALA A 455 0.33 27.04 -0.60
C ALA A 455 -0.17 28.31 0.08
N GLU A 456 -1.47 28.59 -0.02
CA GLU A 456 -2.09 29.73 0.66
C GLU A 456 -2.13 29.57 2.20
N GLU A 457 -2.40 28.36 2.70
CA GLU A 457 -2.38 28.09 4.15
C GLU A 457 -0.97 28.26 4.73
N THR A 458 0.06 27.72 4.06
CA THR A 458 1.46 27.86 4.50
C THR A 458 1.94 29.32 4.48
N ALA A 459 1.49 30.12 3.51
CA ALA A 459 1.82 31.54 3.43
C ALA A 459 1.18 32.38 4.54
N THR A 460 0.04 31.95 5.09
CA THR A 460 -0.75 32.71 6.06
C THR A 460 -0.75 32.14 7.49
N ALA A 461 -0.14 30.96 7.69
CA ALA A 461 -0.11 30.29 8.99
C ALA A 461 0.98 30.84 9.92
N THR A 462 0.58 31.35 11.08
CA THR A 462 1.47 31.63 12.23
C THR A 462 1.87 30.36 13.00
N ARG A 463 1.29 29.20 12.64
CA ARG A 463 1.55 27.90 13.25
C ARG A 463 2.15 26.97 12.18
N PRO A 464 3.29 26.29 12.46
CA PRO A 464 3.83 25.33 11.52
C PRO A 464 2.83 24.20 11.30
N LEU A 465 2.60 23.85 10.02
CA LEU A 465 1.85 22.64 9.66
C LEU A 465 2.48 21.42 10.36
N PRO A 466 1.68 20.44 10.80
CA PRO A 466 2.20 19.22 11.42
C PRO A 466 3.23 18.57 10.50
N GLN A 467 4.48 18.39 10.96
CA GLN A 467 5.56 17.83 10.13
C GLN A 467 5.39 16.33 9.83
N THR A 468 4.44 15.69 10.51
CA THR A 468 4.06 14.29 10.41
C THR A 468 2.65 14.15 10.96
N PRO A 469 1.85 13.16 10.51
CA PRO A 469 0.69 12.74 11.26
C PRO A 469 1.20 12.34 12.65
N LEU A 470 0.66 12.97 13.71
CA LEU A 470 0.73 12.34 15.03
C LEU A 470 0.15 10.94 14.82
N ALA A 471 0.96 9.91 15.04
CA ALA A 471 0.43 8.58 15.30
C ALA A 471 -0.66 8.78 16.35
N ARG A 472 -1.94 8.65 15.98
CA ARG A 472 -3.04 8.61 16.95
C ARG A 472 -2.61 7.53 17.94
N GLU A 473 -2.29 7.95 19.16
CA GLU A 473 -2.02 7.03 20.25
C GLU A 473 -3.22 6.09 20.34
N VAL A 474 -3.05 4.84 19.90
CA VAL A 474 -3.92 3.75 20.29
C VAL A 474 -3.61 3.50 21.76
N SER A 475 -4.18 4.33 22.62
CA SER A 475 -4.14 4.18 24.06
C SER A 475 -5.41 4.77 24.65
N ARG A 476 -6.43 3.90 24.79
CA ARG A 476 -7.37 3.84 25.92
C ARG A 476 -8.36 2.68 25.74
N SER A 477 -7.94 1.46 26.03
CA SER A 477 -8.71 0.52 26.87
C SER A 477 -7.87 -0.71 27.23
N ALA A 478 -6.83 -0.51 28.02
CA ALA A 478 -6.31 -1.54 28.90
C ALA A 478 -6.25 -0.93 30.31
N ARG A 479 -7.38 -1.00 31.02
CA ARG A 479 -7.35 -1.08 32.48
C ARG A 479 -8.22 -2.27 32.90
N PRO A 480 -7.71 -3.12 33.80
CA PRO A 480 -8.43 -4.26 34.30
C PRO A 480 -9.39 -3.82 35.41
N SER A 481 -10.61 -4.32 35.38
CA SER A 481 -11.47 -4.64 36.53
C SER A 481 -12.53 -5.61 36.04
#